data_AF-A0A950E417-F1
#
_entry.id   AF-A0A950E417-F1
#
_cell.length_a   1.000
_cell.length_b   1.000
_cell.length_c   1.000
_cell.angle_alpha   90.00
_cell.angle_beta   90.00
_cell.angle_gamma   90.00
#
_symmetry.space_group_name_H-M   'P 1'
#
loop_
_entity.id
_entity.type
_entity.pdbx_description
1 polymer ?
#
loop_
_entity_poly.entity_id
_entity_poly.type
_entity_poly.pdbx_seq_one_letter_code
_entity_poly.pdbx_strand_id
1 'polypeptide(L)'
;MQLIRRDPDAVRAGLSRRGPDAAAGVDRLLELDQHWRAATTELEELRAEQNRASKGRKGPPTPEEREQLAALAARGRELSDEEAAIRTERDAVLAALPNLPADDAPDEDTVLYEVGTAGAT
;
A
#
# COMPACT_ATOMS: atom_id res chain seq x y z
N MET A 1 -6.88 -1.95 -4.01
CA MET A 1 -5.57 -1.65 -4.63
C MET A 1 -5.56 -1.60 -6.15
N GLN A 2 -5.99 -2.64 -6.88
CA GLN A 2 -5.90 -2.64 -8.35
C GLN A 2 -6.62 -1.45 -9.01
N LEU A 3 -7.84 -1.13 -8.58
CA LEU A 3 -8.60 0.02 -9.08
C LEU A 3 -7.88 1.35 -8.79
N ILE A 4 -7.46 1.55 -7.54
CA ILE A 4 -6.76 2.77 -7.08
C ILE A 4 -5.50 3.05 -7.89
N ARG A 5 -4.72 2.00 -8.22
CA ARG A 5 -3.53 2.15 -9.07
C ARG A 5 -3.86 2.42 -10.54
N ARG A 6 -4.93 1.82 -11.06
CA ARG A 6 -5.31 1.91 -12.47
C ARG A 6 -5.94 3.26 -12.79
N ASP A 7 -6.77 3.76 -11.88
CA ASP A 7 -7.56 4.98 -12.08
C ASP A 7 -7.67 5.78 -10.77
N PRO A 8 -6.55 6.36 -10.30
CA PRO A 8 -6.51 7.09 -9.04
C PRO A 8 -7.39 8.34 -9.05
N ASP A 9 -7.59 8.95 -10.21
CA ASP A 9 -8.36 10.19 -10.35
C ASP A 9 -9.86 9.92 -10.25
N ALA A 10 -10.36 8.84 -10.87
CA ALA A 10 -11.76 8.43 -10.67
C ALA A 10 -12.04 8.05 -9.20
N VAL A 11 -11.08 7.38 -8.54
CA VAL A 11 -11.22 7.05 -7.12
C VAL A 11 -11.23 8.31 -6.26
N ARG A 12 -10.33 9.28 -6.50
CA ARG A 12 -10.33 10.57 -5.77
C ARG A 12 -11.63 11.33 -5.98
N ALA A 13 -12.13 11.41 -7.21
CA ALA A 13 -13.39 12.08 -7.51
C ALA A 13 -14.57 11.41 -6.77
N GLY A 14 -14.67 10.08 -6.81
CA GLY A 14 -15.71 9.34 -6.12
C GLY A 14 -15.65 9.49 -4.60
N LEU A 15 -14.45 9.46 -4.01
CA LEU A 15 -14.28 9.62 -2.57
C LEU A 15 -14.49 11.05 -2.08
N SER A 16 -14.25 12.06 -2.93
CA SER A 16 -14.52 13.46 -2.60
C SER A 16 -16.01 13.71 -2.31
N ARG A 17 -16.90 12.90 -2.90
CA ARG A 17 -18.35 12.93 -2.61
C ARG A 17 -18.68 12.51 -1.17
N ARG A 18 -17.75 11.83 -0.47
CA ARG A 18 -17.86 11.50 0.96
C ARG A 18 -17.16 12.51 1.89
N GLY A 19 -16.52 13.53 1.32
CA GLY A 19 -15.77 14.56 2.03
C GLY A 19 -14.30 14.65 1.61
N PRO A 20 -13.65 15.81 1.83
CA PRO A 20 -12.29 16.09 1.35
C PRO A 20 -11.21 15.19 1.98
N ASP A 21 -11.39 14.75 3.23
CA ASP A 21 -10.41 13.90 3.93
C ASP A 21 -10.27 12.50 3.31
N ALA A 22 -11.35 11.99 2.70
CA ALA A 22 -11.33 10.69 2.04
C ALA A 22 -10.47 10.68 0.77
N ALA A 23 -10.37 11.82 0.06
CA ALA A 23 -9.51 11.95 -1.11
C ALA A 23 -8.02 12.03 -0.73
N ALA A 24 -7.68 12.71 0.36
CA ALA A 24 -6.30 12.81 0.84
C ALA A 24 -5.70 11.44 1.24
N GLY A 25 -6.55 10.52 1.73
CA GLY A 25 -6.14 9.14 2.03
C GLY A 25 -5.68 8.36 0.79
N VAL A 26 -6.17 8.68 -0.40
CA VAL A 26 -5.77 8.03 -1.67
C VAL A 26 -4.33 8.36 -2.03
N ASP A 27 -3.96 9.63 -1.89
CA ASP A 27 -2.62 10.11 -2.24
C ASP A 27 -1.57 9.51 -1.33
N ARG A 28 -1.83 9.56 -0.01
CA ARG A 28 -0.96 8.90 0.98
C ARG A 28 -0.81 7.41 0.69
N LEU A 29 -1.91 6.75 0.29
CA LEU A 29 -1.88 5.34 -0.03
C LEU A 29 -1.00 5.02 -1.24
N LEU A 30 -1.08 5.83 -2.29
CA LEU A 30 -0.28 5.65 -3.51
C LEU A 30 1.21 5.88 -3.27
N GLU A 31 1.56 6.87 -2.44
CA GLU A 31 2.95 7.09 -2.00
C GLU A 31 3.51 5.88 -1.26
N LEU A 32 2.79 5.39 -0.25
CA LEU A 32 3.18 4.22 0.53
C LEU A 32 3.27 2.96 -0.35
N ASP A 33 2.36 2.81 -1.31
CA ASP A 33 2.40 1.71 -2.27
C ASP A 33 3.64 1.77 -3.17
N GLN A 34 4.01 2.97 -3.64
CA GLN A 34 5.22 3.16 -4.44
C GLN A 34 6.47 2.80 -3.65
N HIS A 35 6.61 3.31 -2.42
CA HIS A 35 7.75 3.02 -1.56
C HIS A 35 7.85 1.53 -1.22
N TRP A 36 6.71 0.88 -0.92
CA TRP A 36 6.66 -0.55 -0.65
C TRP A 36 7.16 -1.37 -1.85
N ARG A 37 6.76 -1.01 -3.07
CA ARG A 37 7.21 -1.70 -4.30
C ARG A 37 8.71 -1.50 -4.53
N ALA A 38 9.23 -0.30 -4.32
CA ALA A 38 10.64 -0.01 -4.45
C ALA A 38 11.47 -0.85 -3.45
N ALA A 39 11.09 -0.85 -2.17
CA ALA A 39 11.75 -1.65 -1.14
C ALA A 39 11.67 -3.15 -1.42
N THR A 40 10.54 -3.63 -1.93
CA THR A 40 10.37 -5.04 -2.35
C THR A 40 11.34 -5.40 -3.48
N THR A 41 11.45 -4.56 -4.50
CA THR A 41 12.39 -4.78 -5.61
C THR A 41 13.84 -4.78 -5.13
N GLU A 42 14.23 -3.83 -4.28
CA GLU A 42 15.59 -3.77 -3.75
C GLU A 42 15.92 -5.00 -2.85
N LEU A 43 14.94 -5.51 -2.09
CA LEU A 43 15.10 -6.78 -1.35
C LEU A 43 15.33 -7.98 -2.29
N GLU A 44 14.61 -8.04 -3.41
CA GLU A 44 14.80 -9.10 -4.41
C GLU A 44 16.18 -9.02 -5.07
N GLU A 45 16.64 -7.82 -5.40
CA GLU A 45 17.97 -7.57 -5.96
C GLU A 45 19.08 -7.97 -4.97
N LEU A 46 18.93 -7.60 -3.69
CA LEU A 46 19.87 -7.94 -2.64
C LEU A 46 19.93 -9.46 -2.40
N ARG A 47 18.78 -10.15 -2.42
CA ARG A 47 18.73 -11.62 -2.37
C ARG A 47 19.44 -12.24 -3.58
N ALA A 48 19.25 -11.68 -4.77
CA ALA A 48 19.93 -12.14 -5.98
C ALA A 48 21.45 -11.91 -5.90
N GLU A 49 21.90 -10.80 -5.32
CA GLU A 49 23.32 -10.53 -5.04
C GLU A 49 23.91 -11.51 -4.03
N GLN A 50 23.25 -11.76 -2.91
CA GLN A 50 23.68 -12.73 -1.90
C GLN A 50 23.78 -14.16 -2.48
N ASN A 51 22.82 -14.55 -3.33
CA ASN A 51 22.85 -15.82 -4.04
C ASN A 51 24.02 -15.90 -5.03
N ARG A 52 24.32 -14.81 -5.76
CA ARG A 52 25.47 -14.75 -6.67
C ARG A 52 26.80 -14.84 -5.91
N ALA A 53 26.92 -14.13 -4.79
CA ALA A 53 28.10 -14.15 -3.93
C ALA A 53 28.36 -15.53 -3.29
N SER A 54 27.34 -16.40 -3.20
CA SER A 54 27.46 -17.75 -2.65
C SER A 54 27.55 -18.87 -3.68
N LYS A 55 27.16 -18.62 -4.93
CA LYS A 55 27.11 -19.63 -5.99
C LYS A 55 28.50 -20.04 -6.47
N GLY A 56 28.74 -21.34 -6.57
CA GLY A 56 29.97 -21.90 -7.15
C GLY A 56 31.19 -21.94 -6.22
N ARG A 57 31.03 -21.58 -4.93
CA ARG A 57 32.12 -21.67 -3.95
C ARG A 57 32.53 -23.11 -3.67
N LYS A 58 33.85 -23.34 -3.63
CA LYS A 58 34.48 -24.56 -3.12
C LYS A 58 35.34 -24.19 -1.92
N GLY A 59 34.89 -24.54 -0.71
CA GLY A 59 35.59 -24.24 0.54
C GLY A 59 35.00 -23.05 1.33
N PRO A 60 35.53 -22.76 2.52
CA PRO A 60 35.05 -21.69 3.39
C PRO A 60 35.34 -20.30 2.80
N PRO A 61 34.47 -19.30 3.05
CA PRO A 61 34.66 -17.94 2.56
C PRO A 61 35.89 -17.26 3.20
N THR A 62 36.59 -16.47 2.39
CA THR A 62 37.67 -15.57 2.80
C THR A 62 37.17 -14.51 3.78
N PRO A 63 38.06 -13.84 4.54
CA PRO A 63 37.66 -12.74 5.43
C PRO A 63 36.89 -11.62 4.72
N GLU A 64 37.33 -11.21 3.54
CA GLU A 64 36.67 -10.17 2.73
C GLU A 64 35.26 -10.61 2.28
N GLU A 65 35.10 -11.85 1.83
CA GLU A 65 33.78 -12.38 1.47
C GLU A 65 32.84 -12.48 2.67
N ARG A 66 33.37 -12.83 3.86
CA ARG A 66 32.56 -12.85 5.09
C ARG A 66 32.05 -11.46 5.44
N GLU A 67 32.90 -10.45 5.30
CA GLU A 67 32.53 -9.05 5.52
C GLU A 67 31.46 -8.59 4.51
N GLN A 68 31.63 -8.89 3.22
CA GLN A 68 30.64 -8.57 2.19
C GLN A 68 29.29 -9.26 2.46
N LEU A 69 29.28 -10.55 2.78
CA LEU A 69 28.05 -11.28 3.10
C LEU A 69 27.37 -10.74 4.37
N ALA A 70 28.15 -10.34 5.36
CA ALA A 70 27.63 -9.73 6.59
C ALA A 70 27.01 -8.35 6.30
N ALA A 71 27.66 -7.52 5.47
CA ALA A 71 27.13 -6.23 5.05
C ALA A 71 25.82 -6.38 4.25
N LEU A 72 25.77 -7.32 3.30
CA LEU A 72 24.55 -7.64 2.56
C LEU A 72 23.44 -8.14 3.49
N ALA A 73 23.76 -9.00 4.46
CA ALA A 73 22.78 -9.48 5.43
C ALA A 73 22.24 -8.36 6.33
N ALA A 74 23.09 -7.43 6.77
CA ALA A 74 22.70 -6.28 7.58
C ALA A 74 21.76 -5.35 6.80
N ARG A 75 22.15 -4.96 5.57
CA ARG A 75 21.31 -4.13 4.69
C ARG A 75 19.98 -4.82 4.36
N GLY A 76 20.02 -6.12 4.08
CA GLY A 76 18.81 -6.90 3.82
C GLY A 76 17.86 -6.95 5.02
N ARG A 77 18.41 -6.93 6.25
CA ARG A 77 17.59 -6.86 7.46
C ARG A 77 16.94 -5.49 7.63
N GLU A 78 17.72 -4.42 7.52
CA GLU A 78 17.23 -3.04 7.62
C GLU A 78 16.10 -2.77 6.61
N LEU A 79 16.34 -3.11 5.34
CA LEU A 79 15.37 -2.92 4.27
C LEU A 79 14.12 -3.80 4.44
N SER A 80 14.27 -5.01 5.02
CA SER A 80 13.12 -5.88 5.33
C SER A 80 12.26 -5.32 6.47
N ASP A 81 12.88 -4.70 7.46
CA ASP A 81 12.17 -4.06 8.57
C ASP A 81 11.45 -2.80 8.06
N GLU A 82 12.07 -2.03 7.16
CA GLU A 82 11.46 -0.88 6.47
C GLU A 82 10.28 -1.30 5.59
N GLU A 83 10.43 -2.32 4.72
CA GLU A 83 9.34 -2.84 3.89
C GLU A 83 8.14 -3.26 4.75
N ALA A 84 8.38 -3.93 5.87
CA ALA A 84 7.33 -4.38 6.77
C ALA A 84 6.60 -3.19 7.44
N ALA A 85 7.33 -2.14 7.83
CA ALA A 85 6.75 -0.93 8.39
C ALA A 85 5.88 -0.19 7.35
N ILE A 86 6.40 0.03 6.15
CA ILE A 86 5.67 0.68 5.05
C ILE A 86 4.42 -0.13 4.69
N ARG A 87 4.54 -1.46 4.59
CA ARG A 87 3.41 -2.35 4.30
C ARG A 87 2.31 -2.20 5.36
N THR A 88 2.69 -2.18 6.63
CA THR A 88 1.74 -2.03 7.75
C THR A 88 1.02 -0.70 7.68
N GLU A 89 1.73 0.39 7.43
CA GLU A 89 1.13 1.71 7.28
C GLU A 89 0.21 1.78 6.05
N ARG A 90 0.67 1.27 4.90
CA ARG A 90 -0.11 1.20 3.66
C ARG A 90 -1.42 0.45 3.86
N ASP A 91 -1.37 -0.70 4.52
CA ASP A 91 -2.54 -1.55 4.74
C ASP A 91 -3.51 -0.90 5.75
N ALA A 92 -3.00 -0.18 6.75
CA ALA A 92 -3.82 0.61 7.67
C ALA A 92 -4.54 1.75 6.95
N VAL A 93 -3.85 2.50 6.08
CA VAL A 93 -4.46 3.56 5.26
C VAL A 93 -5.50 2.97 4.32
N LEU A 94 -5.21 1.85 3.67
CA LEU A 94 -6.18 1.16 2.81
C LEU A 94 -7.43 0.75 3.58
N ALA A 95 -7.28 0.22 4.80
CA ALA A 95 -8.40 -0.22 5.62
C ALA A 95 -9.25 0.94 6.14
N ALA A 96 -8.66 2.12 6.32
CA ALA A 96 -9.36 3.34 6.75
C ALA A 96 -10.11 4.04 5.60
N LEU A 97 -9.75 3.77 4.34
CA LEU A 97 -10.43 4.37 3.20
C LEU A 97 -11.88 3.87 3.10
N PRO A 98 -12.87 4.77 2.98
CA PRO A 98 -14.25 4.36 2.79
C PRO A 98 -14.45 3.76 1.39
N ASN A 99 -15.51 2.98 1.23
CA ASN A 99 -15.90 2.49 -0.08
C ASN A 99 -16.33 3.63 -1.01
N LEU A 100 -16.09 3.46 -2.31
CA LEU A 100 -16.64 4.35 -3.32
C LEU A 100 -18.18 4.37 -3.22
N PRO A 101 -18.80 5.56 -3.33
CA PRO A 101 -20.24 5.64 -3.56
C PRO A 101 -20.64 4.87 -4.82
N ALA A 102 -21.86 4.35 -4.83
CA ALA A 102 -22.44 3.83 -6.06
C ALA A 102 -22.67 4.97 -7.07
N ASP A 103 -22.73 4.62 -8.36
CA ASP A 103 -22.92 5.59 -9.44
C ASP A 103 -24.26 6.34 -9.34
N ASP A 104 -25.29 5.67 -8.79
CA ASP A 104 -26.64 6.18 -8.57
C ASP A 104 -26.88 6.76 -7.17
N ALA A 105 -25.87 6.73 -6.29
CA ALA A 105 -25.99 7.33 -4.97
C ALA A 105 -26.23 8.84 -5.12
N PRO A 106 -27.25 9.43 -4.46
CA PRO A 106 -27.43 10.87 -4.48
C PRO A 106 -26.34 11.55 -3.64
N ASP A 107 -25.98 12.79 -4.00
CA ASP A 107 -24.98 13.57 -3.26
C ASP A 107 -25.54 14.11 -1.92
N GLU A 108 -26.86 14.21 -1.82
CA GLU A 108 -27.59 14.70 -0.65
C GLU A 108 -28.76 13.78 -0.30
N ASP A 109 -29.26 13.91 0.93
CA ASP A 109 -30.40 13.13 1.41
C ASP A 109 -31.63 13.36 0.52
N THR A 110 -32.12 12.28 -0.07
CA THR A 110 -33.29 12.29 -0.96
C THR A 110 -34.38 11.39 -0.39
N VAL A 111 -35.59 11.93 -0.25
CA VAL A 111 -36.76 11.13 0.17
C VAL A 111 -37.14 10.18 -0.95
N LEU A 112 -37.03 8.87 -0.68
CA LEU A 112 -37.37 7.83 -1.66
C LEU A 112 -38.87 7.49 -1.65
N TYR A 113 -39.49 7.48 -0.48
CA TYR A 113 -40.92 7.26 -0.32
C TYR A 113 -41.40 7.75 1.06
N GLU A 114 -42.65 8.20 1.14
CA GLU A 114 -43.32 8.58 2.39
C GLU A 114 -44.35 7.51 2.76
N VAL A 115 -44.45 7.16 4.06
CA VAL A 115 -45.41 6.17 4.55
C VAL A 115 -46.27 6.75 5.67
N GLY A 116 -47.59 6.68 5.47
CA GLY A 116 -48.59 7.15 6.43
C GLY A 116 -48.81 8.66 6.37
N THR A 117 -49.87 9.12 7.04
CA THR A 117 -50.13 10.55 7.27
C THR A 117 -50.08 10.79 8.78
N ALA A 118 -49.26 11.75 9.21
CA ALA A 118 -49.27 12.18 10.60
C ALA A 118 -50.62 12.86 10.89
N GLY A 119 -51.43 12.27 11.77
CA GLY A 119 -52.70 12.87 12.22
C GLY A 119 -53.99 12.09 11.94
N ALA A 120 -53.93 10.81 11.57
CA ALA A 120 -55.12 9.94 11.63
C ALA A 120 -55.43 9.56 13.09
N THR A 121 -56.03 10.48 13.85
CA THR A 121 -56.80 10.20 15.08
C THR A 121 -58.28 10.20 14.76
#